data_AF-A0A814YIH3-F1
#
_entry.id   AF-A0A814YIH3-F1
#
_cell.length_a   1.000
_cell.length_b   1.000
_cell.length_c   1.000
_cell.angle_alpha   90.00
_cell.angle_beta   90.00
_cell.angle_gamma   90.00
#
_symmetry.space_group_name_H-M   'P 1'
#
loop_
_entity.id
_entity.type
_entity.pdbx_description
1 polymer ?
#
loop_
_entity_poly.entity_id
_entity_poly.type
_entity_poly.pdbx_seq_one_letter_code
_entity_poly.pdbx_strand_id
1 'polypeptide(L)'
;MATIKRNLTFKESSEEDPKKSRNELGSIENLSNEIFYEIFDYLDGLDICIAFSNINYRFQQLLICSSFRYKINFDFSTKREKFLNNYKHIQHQICSISFIISKKSMNKLLISFQIDRSFNNLQSIRIDNIPKDKLISLLVHLSELPCLHALNIQTTDSIEDLNQIYQLIFSLPKLKSNELYLCGCECSISIPTFDELNALISYTPNLRHLKLSHISKDESNIEDMLPMNLNNLIHLSLFTVYLNFNKVELFIEKMNSKLKILHVIAYSNQDITYLYAYRWEKLISQNFPQLKKFSLCFRESGYGRSCPIYDGEINQFISTLWIQRNLIFDIEIYEYNIYYSVRPYKYRWYNDINSSHEHPTKSTQLTIKYVYSRESPFILFNQIKRILNVTQIYHLNIEQQISNERLMQIIHLLPNLISINIYSLEFYREISFLNQGYPTTSALEHAKKIKYVYLGTASTIEDIYFLMSFCPQMEYLSVECIENMNIQLFLKDIVKEINQKHYEYLHLLCIFIKTADDQMIKQLNQTIYDEKLLLDYTIHRQSYNIYLKWK
;
A
#
# COMPACT_ATOMS: atom_id res chain seq x y z
N MET A 1 -22.30 -39.85 49.52
CA MET A 1 -21.04 -40.10 50.26
C MET A 1 -21.10 -41.48 50.87
N ALA A 2 -20.27 -42.41 50.38
CA ALA A 2 -19.50 -43.40 51.15
C ALA A 2 -19.21 -44.63 50.28
N THR A 3 -17.96 -44.65 49.83
CA THR A 3 -17.22 -45.68 49.12
C THR A 3 -17.10 -46.96 49.96
N ILE A 4 -17.29 -48.15 49.37
CA ILE A 4 -16.56 -49.37 49.78
C ILE A 4 -16.17 -50.19 48.55
N LYS A 5 -14.86 -50.41 48.44
CA LYS A 5 -14.14 -51.29 47.51
C LYS A 5 -14.51 -52.77 47.69
N ARG A 6 -14.49 -53.54 46.60
CA ARG A 6 -13.83 -54.86 46.57
C ARG A 6 -13.42 -55.25 45.14
N ASN A 7 -12.13 -55.50 45.00
CA ASN A 7 -11.45 -55.98 43.80
C ASN A 7 -11.50 -57.51 43.70
N LEU A 8 -11.06 -57.98 42.52
CA LEU A 8 -10.65 -59.34 42.10
C LEU A 8 -11.73 -60.02 41.25
N THR A 9 -11.47 -60.42 40.01
CA THR A 9 -10.33 -61.26 39.60
C THR A 9 -9.83 -61.02 38.16
N PHE A 10 -8.51 -61.16 38.06
CA PHE A 10 -7.66 -61.32 36.88
C PHE A 10 -8.10 -62.42 35.90
N LYS A 11 -7.88 -62.17 34.61
CA LYS A 11 -7.30 -63.14 33.67
C LYS A 11 -6.37 -62.40 32.69
N GLU A 12 -5.07 -62.51 32.96
CA GLU A 12 -3.99 -62.62 31.97
C GLU A 12 -4.37 -63.74 30.95
N SER A 13 -3.94 -63.82 29.70
CA SER A 13 -2.90 -63.18 28.88
C SER A 13 -3.09 -63.76 27.48
N SER A 14 -2.88 -62.98 26.42
CA SER A 14 -2.15 -63.47 25.25
C SER A 14 -1.72 -62.28 24.41
N GLU A 15 -0.41 -62.21 24.22
CA GLU A 15 0.36 -61.20 23.53
C GLU A 15 -0.05 -61.04 22.06
N GLU A 16 -0.10 -59.76 21.68
CA GLU A 16 0.41 -59.15 20.44
C GLU A 16 0.24 -59.89 19.11
N ASP A 17 -0.65 -59.33 18.29
CA ASP A 17 -0.54 -59.38 16.83
C ASP A 17 -0.52 -57.91 16.31
N PRO A 18 0.61 -57.36 15.85
CA PRO A 18 0.78 -55.94 15.58
C PRO A 18 0.27 -55.59 14.18
N LYS A 19 -1.05 -55.64 13.95
CA LYS A 19 -1.65 -55.28 12.64
C LYS A 19 -2.94 -54.46 12.69
N LYS A 20 -3.21 -53.70 13.76
CA LYS A 20 -4.30 -52.71 13.80
C LYS A 20 -3.91 -51.42 14.52
N SER A 21 -2.95 -50.67 13.98
CA SER A 21 -2.77 -49.26 14.35
C SER A 21 -2.14 -48.42 13.23
N ARG A 22 -2.39 -48.78 11.96
CA ARG A 22 -2.09 -47.88 10.85
C ARG A 22 -3.28 -46.97 10.57
N ASN A 23 -3.09 -45.71 10.96
CA ASN A 23 -3.66 -44.51 10.33
C ASN A 23 -5.15 -44.22 10.57
N GLU A 24 -5.51 -43.79 11.78
CA GLU A 24 -6.51 -42.72 11.93
C GLU A 24 -5.81 -41.36 11.78
N LEU A 25 -5.22 -41.12 10.61
CA LEU A 25 -5.00 -39.75 10.15
C LEU A 25 -6.40 -39.24 9.81
N GLY A 26 -6.91 -38.32 10.62
CA GLY A 26 -8.29 -37.81 10.51
C GLY A 26 -8.64 -37.47 9.07
N SER A 27 -9.66 -38.14 8.53
CA SER A 27 -10.22 -37.79 7.22
C SER A 27 -10.69 -36.35 7.26
N ILE A 28 -10.42 -35.58 6.20
CA ILE A 28 -10.95 -34.22 6.02
C ILE A 28 -12.49 -34.20 6.14
N GLU A 29 -13.15 -35.31 5.82
CA GLU A 29 -14.59 -35.50 5.97
C GLU A 29 -15.06 -35.57 7.42
N ASN A 30 -14.17 -35.59 8.41
CA ASN A 30 -14.51 -35.55 9.83
C ASN A 30 -14.48 -34.13 10.41
N LEU A 31 -14.01 -33.13 9.66
CA LEU A 31 -14.06 -31.73 10.07
C LEU A 31 -15.51 -31.27 10.20
N SER A 32 -15.79 -30.29 11.07
CA SER A 32 -17.14 -29.75 11.26
C SER A 32 -17.57 -28.84 10.10
N ASN A 33 -18.87 -28.57 9.99
CA ASN A 33 -19.38 -27.71 8.91
C ASN A 33 -18.85 -26.27 9.03
N GLU A 34 -18.66 -25.80 10.26
CA GLU A 34 -18.14 -24.47 10.58
C GLU A 34 -16.72 -24.29 10.04
N ILE A 35 -15.85 -25.31 10.20
CA ILE A 35 -14.50 -25.30 9.65
C ILE A 35 -14.53 -25.22 8.12
N PHE A 36 -15.46 -25.93 7.46
CA PHE A 36 -15.61 -25.81 6.01
C PHE A 36 -16.11 -24.44 5.57
N TYR A 37 -17.02 -23.81 6.31
CA TYR A 37 -17.44 -22.44 6.01
C TYR A 37 -16.29 -21.44 6.17
N GLU A 38 -15.45 -21.61 7.19
CA GLU A 38 -14.24 -20.81 7.37
C GLU A 38 -13.24 -21.01 6.23
N ILE A 39 -13.01 -22.27 5.80
CA ILE A 39 -12.17 -22.55 4.61
C ILE A 39 -12.75 -21.89 3.36
N PHE A 40 -14.06 -21.98 3.16
CA PHE A 40 -14.74 -21.41 1.99
C PHE A 40 -14.66 -19.88 1.94
N ASP A 41 -14.52 -19.19 3.07
CA ASP A 41 -14.33 -17.73 3.08
C ASP A 41 -13.02 -17.28 2.39
N TYR A 42 -12.03 -18.17 2.28
CA TYR A 42 -10.76 -17.92 1.58
C TYR A 42 -10.76 -18.35 0.11
N LEU A 43 -11.82 -18.99 -0.36
CA LEU A 43 -11.91 -19.53 -1.72
C LEU A 43 -12.89 -18.72 -2.58
N ASP A 44 -12.65 -18.72 -3.89
CA ASP A 44 -13.64 -18.19 -4.83
C ASP A 44 -14.85 -19.12 -4.92
N GLY A 45 -16.05 -18.55 -5.02
CA GLY A 45 -17.28 -19.32 -5.10
C GLY A 45 -17.37 -20.21 -6.33
N LEU A 46 -16.72 -19.86 -7.46
CA LEU A 46 -16.60 -20.76 -8.61
C LEU A 46 -15.78 -22.00 -8.27
N ASP A 47 -14.65 -21.80 -7.59
CA ASP A 47 -13.78 -22.90 -7.17
C ASP A 47 -14.50 -23.81 -6.17
N ILE A 48 -15.23 -23.23 -5.22
CA ILE A 48 -16.05 -23.99 -4.26
C ILE A 48 -17.10 -24.83 -4.99
N CYS A 49 -17.87 -24.23 -5.90
CA CYS A 49 -18.88 -24.96 -6.67
C CYS A 49 -18.24 -26.09 -7.47
N ILE A 50 -17.13 -25.85 -8.15
CA ILE A 50 -16.52 -26.86 -9.04
C ILE A 50 -15.86 -27.98 -8.24
N ALA A 51 -15.15 -27.64 -7.17
CA ALA A 51 -14.42 -28.62 -6.38
C ALA A 51 -15.36 -29.45 -5.50
N PHE A 52 -16.38 -28.85 -4.88
CA PHE A 52 -17.16 -29.51 -3.82
C PHE A 52 -18.56 -30.00 -4.23
N SER A 53 -19.12 -29.54 -5.37
CA SER A 53 -20.49 -29.94 -5.77
C SER A 53 -20.65 -31.43 -6.08
N ASN A 54 -19.56 -32.12 -6.44
CA ASN A 54 -19.59 -33.52 -6.88
C ASN A 54 -18.79 -34.47 -5.99
N ILE A 55 -18.35 -34.04 -4.80
CA ILE A 55 -17.57 -34.92 -3.90
C ILE A 55 -18.48 -35.94 -3.24
N ASN A 56 -19.41 -35.49 -2.39
CA ASN A 56 -20.36 -36.35 -1.70
C ASN A 56 -21.60 -35.55 -1.26
N TYR A 57 -22.62 -36.26 -0.75
CA TYR A 57 -23.88 -35.65 -0.32
C TYR A 57 -23.70 -34.59 0.78
N ARG A 58 -22.77 -34.80 1.72
CA ARG A 58 -22.52 -33.83 2.80
C ARG A 58 -22.06 -32.48 2.24
N PHE A 59 -21.10 -32.48 1.31
CA PHE A 59 -20.64 -31.25 0.67
C PHE A 59 -21.74 -30.61 -0.19
N GLN A 60 -22.55 -31.39 -0.88
CA GLN A 60 -23.72 -30.85 -1.59
C GLN A 60 -24.68 -30.11 -0.65
N GLN A 61 -24.96 -30.66 0.53
CA GLN A 61 -25.81 -30.00 1.54
C GLN A 61 -25.16 -28.74 2.10
N LEU A 62 -23.85 -28.73 2.32
CA LEU A 62 -23.10 -27.55 2.76
C LEU A 62 -23.26 -26.38 1.77
N LEU A 63 -23.20 -26.68 0.47
CA LEU A 63 -23.31 -25.70 -0.61
C LEU A 63 -24.74 -25.19 -0.83
N ILE A 64 -25.75 -26.04 -0.59
CA ILE A 64 -27.17 -25.66 -0.75
C ILE A 64 -27.70 -24.93 0.49
N CYS A 65 -26.96 -24.95 1.61
CA CYS A 65 -27.37 -24.32 2.86
C CYS A 65 -27.58 -22.81 2.71
N SER A 66 -28.74 -22.29 3.12
CA SER A 66 -29.11 -20.88 2.97
C SER A 66 -28.24 -19.90 3.77
N SER A 67 -27.49 -20.38 4.77
CA SER A 67 -26.55 -19.56 5.52
C SER A 67 -25.26 -19.31 4.76
N PHE A 68 -24.92 -20.15 3.79
CA PHE A 68 -23.69 -20.01 3.02
C PHE A 68 -23.82 -18.87 2.01
N ARG A 69 -22.76 -18.07 1.86
CA ARG A 69 -22.75 -16.85 1.05
C ARG A 69 -21.64 -16.91 0.01
N TYR A 70 -22.04 -16.90 -1.26
CA TYR A 70 -21.08 -16.98 -2.36
C TYR A 70 -20.53 -15.60 -2.75
N LYS A 71 -19.20 -15.53 -2.89
CA LYS A 71 -18.49 -14.45 -3.57
C LYS A 71 -17.94 -15.02 -4.88
N ILE A 72 -18.40 -14.47 -6.00
CA ILE A 72 -18.09 -15.00 -7.33
C ILE A 72 -17.16 -14.03 -8.05
N ASN A 73 -15.96 -14.48 -8.43
CA ASN A 73 -15.05 -13.72 -9.27
C ASN A 73 -14.88 -14.39 -10.63
N PHE A 74 -15.46 -13.78 -11.66
CA PHE A 74 -15.22 -14.16 -13.04
C PHE A 74 -13.91 -13.56 -13.51
N ASP A 75 -12.83 -14.35 -13.40
CA ASP A 75 -11.50 -14.07 -13.96
C ASP A 75 -11.29 -14.84 -15.28
N PHE A 76 -10.12 -14.74 -15.91
CA PHE A 76 -9.73 -15.37 -17.20
C PHE A 76 -9.88 -16.92 -17.29
N SER A 77 -10.42 -17.60 -16.28
CA SER A 77 -10.54 -19.05 -16.24
C SER A 77 -11.57 -19.66 -17.23
N THR A 78 -11.27 -20.89 -17.68
CA THR A 78 -12.14 -21.77 -18.48
C THR A 78 -13.31 -22.37 -17.68
N LYS A 79 -13.34 -22.11 -16.37
CA LYS A 79 -14.29 -22.68 -15.39
C LYS A 79 -15.69 -22.08 -15.46
N ARG A 80 -15.87 -20.97 -16.19
CA ARG A 80 -17.12 -20.19 -16.23
C ARG A 80 -18.31 -20.94 -16.81
N GLU A 81 -18.12 -21.72 -17.88
CA GLU A 81 -19.23 -22.38 -18.59
C GLU A 81 -19.97 -23.38 -17.71
N LYS A 82 -19.24 -24.15 -16.88
CA LYS A 82 -19.85 -25.09 -15.92
C LYS A 82 -20.70 -24.37 -14.86
N PHE A 83 -20.26 -23.20 -14.41
CA PHE A 83 -21.01 -22.41 -13.45
C PHE A 83 -22.26 -21.78 -14.08
N LEU A 84 -22.13 -21.21 -15.28
CA LEU A 84 -23.24 -20.57 -16.00
C LEU A 84 -24.42 -21.53 -16.25
N ASN A 85 -24.17 -22.83 -16.33
CA ASN A 85 -25.22 -23.83 -16.48
C ASN A 85 -25.98 -24.13 -15.17
N ASN A 86 -25.38 -23.87 -14.00
CA ASN A 86 -25.88 -24.37 -12.70
C ASN A 86 -26.17 -23.29 -11.65
N TYR A 87 -25.79 -22.02 -11.89
CA TYR A 87 -25.87 -20.97 -10.86
C TYR A 87 -27.29 -20.62 -10.39
N LYS A 88 -28.33 -20.94 -11.18
CA LYS A 88 -29.73 -20.61 -10.86
C LYS A 88 -30.17 -21.16 -9.50
N HIS A 89 -29.62 -22.29 -9.06
CA HIS A 89 -29.95 -22.89 -7.77
C HIS A 89 -29.37 -22.13 -6.57
N ILE A 90 -28.29 -21.37 -6.78
CA ILE A 90 -27.54 -20.67 -5.72
C ILE A 90 -27.62 -19.14 -5.83
N GLN A 91 -28.34 -18.59 -6.81
CA GLN A 91 -28.43 -17.14 -7.05
C GLN A 91 -28.86 -16.32 -5.81
N HIS A 92 -29.76 -16.88 -5.00
CA HIS A 92 -30.20 -16.29 -3.75
C HIS A 92 -29.13 -16.27 -2.65
N GLN A 93 -28.07 -17.06 -2.77
CA GLN A 93 -26.95 -17.14 -1.82
C GLN A 93 -25.77 -16.25 -2.22
N ILE A 94 -25.74 -15.79 -3.48
CA ILE A 94 -24.67 -14.93 -3.98
C ILE A 94 -24.78 -13.53 -3.36
N CYS A 95 -23.73 -13.11 -2.66
CA CYS A 95 -23.66 -11.81 -1.99
C CYS A 95 -22.71 -10.82 -2.71
N SER A 96 -21.75 -11.32 -3.49
CA SER A 96 -20.81 -10.48 -4.23
C SER A 96 -20.49 -11.08 -5.59
N ILE A 97 -20.45 -10.24 -6.62
CA ILE A 97 -20.04 -10.64 -7.97
C ILE A 97 -19.00 -9.65 -8.49
N SER A 98 -17.91 -10.19 -9.05
CA SER A 98 -16.86 -9.42 -9.70
C SER A 98 -16.63 -9.96 -11.12
N PHE A 99 -16.68 -9.09 -12.11
CA PHE A 99 -16.36 -9.42 -13.50
C PHE A 99 -15.10 -8.69 -13.93
N ILE A 100 -13.96 -9.38 -13.90
CA ILE A 100 -12.67 -8.82 -14.30
C ILE A 100 -12.22 -9.53 -15.59
N ILE A 101 -12.91 -9.18 -16.68
CA ILE A 101 -12.77 -9.89 -17.96
C ILE A 101 -12.58 -8.92 -19.11
N SER A 102 -12.02 -9.40 -20.21
CA SER A 102 -11.84 -8.59 -21.42
C SER A 102 -13.19 -8.18 -22.01
N LYS A 103 -13.24 -7.02 -22.68
CA LYS A 103 -14.44 -6.48 -23.36
C LYS A 103 -15.16 -7.51 -24.23
N LYS A 104 -14.42 -8.29 -25.03
CA LYS A 104 -14.97 -9.35 -25.89
C LYS A 104 -15.66 -10.46 -25.09
N SER A 105 -15.10 -10.81 -23.93
CA SER A 105 -15.68 -11.82 -23.04
C SER A 105 -16.90 -11.30 -22.29
N MET A 106 -16.91 -10.01 -21.93
CA MET A 106 -18.03 -9.37 -21.24
C MET A 106 -19.32 -9.47 -22.03
N ASN A 107 -19.28 -9.20 -23.34
CA ASN A 107 -20.46 -9.31 -24.19
C ASN A 107 -21.06 -10.73 -24.20
N LYS A 108 -20.22 -11.76 -24.27
CA LYS A 108 -20.69 -13.16 -24.21
C LYS A 108 -21.28 -13.49 -22.84
N LEU A 109 -20.65 -12.98 -21.78
CA LEU A 109 -21.10 -13.22 -20.42
C LEU A 109 -22.46 -12.57 -20.15
N LEU A 110 -22.65 -11.30 -20.52
CA LEU A 110 -23.92 -10.60 -20.30
C LEU A 110 -25.10 -11.21 -21.07
N ILE A 111 -24.83 -11.96 -22.15
CA ILE A 111 -25.87 -12.73 -22.87
C ILE A 111 -26.27 -13.98 -22.08
N SER A 112 -25.33 -14.63 -21.40
CA SER A 112 -25.52 -15.92 -20.72
C SER A 112 -25.82 -15.79 -19.22
N PHE A 113 -25.50 -14.65 -18.63
CA PHE A 113 -25.62 -14.37 -17.21
C PHE A 113 -26.43 -13.09 -17.00
N GLN A 114 -27.69 -13.25 -16.60
CA GLN A 114 -28.60 -12.14 -16.33
C GLN A 114 -28.71 -11.93 -14.82
N ILE A 115 -28.37 -10.73 -14.37
CA ILE A 115 -28.57 -10.31 -12.99
C ILE A 115 -29.98 -9.72 -12.90
N ASP A 116 -30.82 -10.31 -12.07
CA ASP A 116 -32.21 -9.89 -11.86
C ASP A 116 -32.59 -9.98 -10.36
N ARG A 117 -33.88 -9.79 -10.05
CA ARG A 117 -34.41 -9.81 -8.67
C ARG A 117 -34.17 -11.12 -7.90
N SER A 118 -33.83 -12.21 -8.59
CA SER A 118 -33.51 -13.48 -7.93
C SER A 118 -32.23 -13.43 -7.11
N PHE A 119 -31.35 -12.46 -7.39
CA PHE A 119 -30.14 -12.14 -6.62
C PHE A 119 -30.47 -11.28 -5.38
N ASN A 120 -31.46 -11.71 -4.60
CA ASN A 120 -32.03 -10.94 -3.50
C ASN A 120 -31.04 -10.57 -2.36
N ASN A 121 -29.95 -11.32 -2.23
CA ASN A 121 -28.90 -11.07 -1.23
C ASN A 121 -27.64 -10.44 -1.83
N LEU A 122 -27.66 -10.07 -3.11
CA LEU A 122 -26.52 -9.45 -3.77
C LEU A 122 -26.28 -8.06 -3.20
N GLN A 123 -25.10 -7.88 -2.64
CA GLN A 123 -24.69 -6.72 -1.87
C GLN A 123 -23.65 -5.88 -2.61
N SER A 124 -22.74 -6.52 -3.34
CA SER A 124 -21.65 -5.85 -4.06
C SER A 124 -21.52 -6.36 -5.48
N ILE A 125 -21.36 -5.44 -6.43
CA ILE A 125 -21.10 -5.75 -7.83
C ILE A 125 -19.92 -4.93 -8.32
N ARG A 126 -18.95 -5.60 -8.94
CA ARG A 126 -17.87 -4.98 -9.70
C ARG A 126 -17.89 -5.47 -11.13
N ILE A 127 -17.89 -4.56 -12.10
CA ILE A 127 -17.90 -4.89 -13.52
C ILE A 127 -16.82 -4.07 -14.23
N ASP A 128 -15.80 -4.76 -14.76
CA ASP A 128 -14.73 -4.13 -15.51
C ASP A 128 -14.94 -4.34 -17.02
N ASN A 129 -14.74 -3.29 -17.82
CA ASN A 129 -14.87 -3.29 -19.28
C ASN A 129 -16.29 -3.55 -19.83
N ILE A 130 -17.33 -3.00 -19.20
CA ILE A 130 -18.69 -3.06 -19.74
C ILE A 130 -18.83 -2.17 -21.00
N PRO A 131 -19.43 -2.67 -22.09
CA PRO A 131 -19.76 -1.84 -23.25
C PRO A 131 -20.90 -0.86 -22.95
N LYS A 132 -20.83 0.35 -23.51
CA LYS A 132 -21.79 1.42 -23.20
C LYS A 132 -23.25 1.06 -23.51
N ASP A 133 -23.48 0.32 -24.59
CA ASP A 133 -24.81 -0.09 -25.05
C ASP A 133 -25.48 -1.11 -24.10
N LYS A 134 -24.70 -1.76 -23.23
CA LYS A 134 -25.20 -2.72 -22.23
C LYS A 134 -25.33 -2.12 -20.84
N LEU A 135 -24.63 -1.04 -20.55
CA LEU A 135 -24.58 -0.43 -19.22
C LEU A 135 -25.97 0.00 -18.72
N ILE A 136 -26.73 0.74 -19.54
CA ILE A 136 -28.05 1.24 -19.15
C ILE A 136 -29.00 0.08 -18.84
N SER A 137 -29.06 -0.92 -19.72
CA SER A 137 -29.90 -2.12 -19.50
C SER A 137 -29.52 -2.83 -18.20
N LEU A 138 -28.23 -2.96 -17.91
CA LEU A 138 -27.78 -3.59 -16.67
C LEU A 138 -28.19 -2.77 -15.45
N LEU A 139 -27.98 -1.45 -15.46
CA LEU A 139 -28.33 -0.57 -14.35
C LEU A 139 -29.83 -0.60 -14.02
N VAL A 140 -30.69 -0.70 -15.04
CA VAL A 140 -32.14 -0.91 -14.82
C VAL A 140 -32.38 -2.18 -14.01
N HIS A 141 -31.73 -3.30 -14.32
CA HIS A 141 -31.86 -4.52 -13.54
C HIS A 141 -31.27 -4.41 -12.13
N LEU A 142 -30.14 -3.71 -11.99
CA LEU A 142 -29.52 -3.48 -10.68
C LEU A 142 -30.42 -2.63 -9.76
N SER A 143 -31.24 -1.74 -10.33
CA SER A 143 -32.21 -0.92 -9.58
C SER A 143 -33.26 -1.75 -8.84
N GLU A 144 -33.49 -2.97 -9.30
CA GLU A 144 -34.47 -3.88 -8.71
C GLU A 144 -33.89 -4.70 -7.54
N LEU A 145 -32.57 -4.61 -7.28
CA LEU A 145 -31.90 -5.41 -6.26
C LEU A 145 -32.08 -4.80 -4.87
N PRO A 146 -32.65 -5.55 -3.91
CA PRO A 146 -33.05 -4.99 -2.62
C PRO A 146 -31.90 -4.77 -1.65
N CYS A 147 -30.71 -5.33 -1.91
CA CYS A 147 -29.58 -5.34 -0.99
C CYS A 147 -28.29 -4.72 -1.56
N LEU A 148 -28.32 -4.24 -2.81
CA LEU A 148 -27.13 -3.70 -3.46
C LEU A 148 -26.71 -2.40 -2.77
N HIS A 149 -25.53 -2.42 -2.16
CA HIS A 149 -24.98 -1.29 -1.41
C HIS A 149 -23.61 -0.84 -1.92
N ALA A 150 -22.94 -1.66 -2.73
CA ALA A 150 -21.68 -1.34 -3.38
C ALA A 150 -21.76 -1.62 -4.88
N LEU A 151 -21.42 -0.62 -5.69
CA LEU A 151 -21.37 -0.73 -7.15
C LEU A 151 -20.07 -0.13 -7.67
N ASN A 152 -19.27 -0.94 -8.36
CA ASN A 152 -18.09 -0.49 -9.10
C ASN A 152 -18.26 -0.84 -10.58
N ILE A 153 -18.25 0.16 -11.45
CA ILE A 153 -18.38 -0.03 -12.89
C ILE A 153 -17.26 0.68 -13.62
N GLN A 154 -16.60 -0.05 -14.52
CA GLN A 154 -15.66 0.49 -15.48
C GLN A 154 -16.13 0.20 -16.91
N THR A 155 -16.39 1.24 -17.71
CA THR A 155 -16.67 1.11 -19.16
C THR A 155 -15.41 1.38 -19.98
N THR A 156 -15.31 0.74 -21.14
CA THR A 156 -14.26 0.99 -22.14
C THR A 156 -14.64 2.02 -23.20
N ASP A 157 -15.92 2.35 -23.31
CA ASP A 157 -16.47 3.17 -24.40
C ASP A 157 -16.88 4.56 -23.90
N SER A 158 -16.60 5.58 -24.72
CA SER A 158 -17.01 6.96 -24.45
C SER A 158 -18.53 7.08 -24.40
N ILE A 159 -19.03 7.77 -23.37
CA ILE A 159 -20.45 8.02 -23.16
C ILE A 159 -20.68 9.53 -23.25
N GLU A 160 -21.51 9.95 -24.20
CA GLU A 160 -21.75 11.36 -24.50
C GLU A 160 -22.72 12.02 -23.52
N ASP A 161 -23.69 11.26 -22.99
CA ASP A 161 -24.66 11.72 -21.98
C ASP A 161 -24.68 10.79 -20.77
N LEU A 162 -24.25 11.32 -19.63
CA LEU A 162 -24.19 10.59 -18.37
C LEU A 162 -25.45 10.71 -17.52
N ASN A 163 -26.36 11.63 -17.86
CA ASN A 163 -27.52 11.95 -17.01
C ASN A 163 -28.38 10.72 -16.74
N GLN A 164 -28.66 9.93 -17.79
CA GLN A 164 -29.47 8.72 -17.66
C GLN A 164 -28.78 7.65 -16.78
N ILE A 165 -27.46 7.50 -16.89
CA ILE A 165 -26.68 6.55 -16.09
C ILE A 165 -26.70 6.97 -14.63
N TYR A 166 -26.49 8.25 -14.36
CA TYR A 166 -26.55 8.80 -13.01
C TYR A 166 -27.93 8.63 -12.39
N GLN A 167 -29.01 8.96 -13.10
CA GLN A 167 -30.38 8.74 -12.62
C GLN A 167 -30.64 7.29 -12.22
N LEU A 168 -30.16 6.33 -13.02
CA LEU A 168 -30.33 4.89 -12.72
C LEU A 168 -29.46 4.41 -11.56
N ILE A 169 -28.24 4.93 -11.42
CA ILE A 169 -27.39 4.60 -10.28
C ILE A 169 -27.96 5.18 -8.99
N PHE A 170 -28.54 6.38 -9.05
CA PHE A 170 -29.11 7.01 -7.86
C PHE A 170 -30.53 6.55 -7.50
N SER A 171 -31.21 5.86 -8.42
CA SER A 171 -32.44 5.13 -8.07
C SER A 171 -32.16 3.86 -7.24
N LEU A 172 -30.90 3.46 -7.06
CA LEU A 172 -30.50 2.30 -6.25
C LEU A 172 -30.75 2.58 -4.75
N PRO A 173 -31.75 1.94 -4.11
CA PRO A 173 -32.31 2.40 -2.83
C PRO A 173 -31.39 2.23 -1.61
N LYS A 174 -30.35 1.40 -1.71
CA LYS A 174 -29.44 1.09 -0.59
C LYS A 174 -27.98 1.36 -0.89
N LEU A 175 -27.67 2.06 -1.98
CA LEU A 175 -26.29 2.33 -2.40
C LEU A 175 -25.56 3.18 -1.34
N LYS A 176 -24.47 2.63 -0.79
CA LYS A 176 -23.61 3.29 0.22
C LYS A 176 -22.24 3.64 -0.35
N SER A 177 -21.75 2.87 -1.32
CA SER A 177 -20.50 3.14 -2.04
C SER A 177 -20.70 2.99 -3.54
N ASN A 178 -20.11 3.90 -4.30
CA ASN A 178 -20.13 3.89 -5.75
C ASN A 178 -18.76 4.29 -6.27
N GLU A 179 -18.21 3.50 -7.18
CA GLU A 179 -16.99 3.82 -7.92
C GLU A 179 -17.30 3.70 -9.41
N LEU A 180 -17.18 4.80 -10.15
CA LEU A 180 -17.45 4.85 -11.59
C LEU A 180 -16.22 5.27 -12.35
N TYR A 181 -15.83 4.43 -13.31
CA TYR A 181 -14.71 4.65 -14.21
C TYR A 181 -15.24 4.65 -15.64
N LEU A 182 -15.63 5.81 -16.15
CA LEU A 182 -16.20 5.92 -17.49
C LEU A 182 -15.13 6.31 -18.51
N CYS A 183 -14.55 5.34 -19.23
CA CYS A 183 -13.49 5.60 -20.21
C CYS A 183 -14.03 6.23 -21.49
N GLY A 184 -13.35 7.26 -22.00
CA GLY A 184 -13.63 7.93 -23.26
C GLY A 184 -12.39 8.67 -23.76
N CYS A 185 -11.61 7.99 -24.61
CA CYS A 185 -10.49 8.47 -25.43
C CYS A 185 -9.17 8.86 -24.72
N GLU A 186 -8.05 8.61 -25.42
CA GLU A 186 -6.70 9.15 -25.16
C GLU A 186 -6.61 10.68 -25.33
N CYS A 187 -7.74 11.36 -25.46
CA CYS A 187 -7.92 12.76 -25.12
C CYS A 187 -8.94 12.82 -23.98
N SER A 188 -8.48 13.15 -22.77
CA SER A 188 -9.26 13.79 -21.70
C SER A 188 -10.77 13.46 -21.67
N ILE A 189 -11.14 12.44 -20.88
CA ILE A 189 -12.51 12.25 -20.41
C ILE A 189 -12.90 13.52 -19.66
N SER A 190 -13.84 14.28 -20.21
CA SER A 190 -14.60 15.28 -19.48
C SER A 190 -15.30 14.59 -18.32
N ILE A 191 -14.88 15.02 -17.15
CA ILE A 191 -15.49 14.72 -15.85
C ILE A 191 -16.81 15.48 -15.79
N PRO A 192 -17.77 15.06 -14.96
CA PRO A 192 -18.88 15.93 -14.62
C PRO A 192 -18.42 17.37 -14.49
N THR A 193 -19.01 18.22 -15.33
CA THR A 193 -19.04 19.66 -15.07
C THR A 193 -19.48 19.88 -13.61
N PHE A 194 -19.18 21.03 -13.05
CA PHE A 194 -19.60 21.30 -11.66
C PHE A 194 -21.13 21.19 -11.48
N ASP A 195 -21.90 21.42 -12.55
CA ASP A 195 -23.34 21.23 -12.60
C ASP A 195 -23.75 19.76 -12.49
N GLU A 196 -23.06 18.86 -13.21
CA GLU A 196 -23.29 17.41 -13.09
C GLU A 196 -22.89 16.89 -11.71
N LEU A 197 -21.82 17.43 -11.11
CA LEU A 197 -21.43 17.09 -9.74
C LEU A 197 -22.49 17.56 -8.73
N ASN A 198 -23.03 18.77 -8.90
CA ASN A 198 -24.14 19.27 -8.09
C ASN A 198 -25.38 18.38 -8.21
N ALA A 199 -25.73 17.98 -9.44
CA ALA A 199 -26.83 17.04 -9.68
C ALA A 199 -26.55 15.71 -8.96
N LEU A 200 -25.36 15.14 -9.13
CA LEU A 200 -24.93 13.88 -8.50
C LEU A 200 -25.07 13.92 -6.97
N ILE A 201 -24.63 15.02 -6.35
CA ILE A 201 -24.70 15.21 -4.91
C ILE A 201 -26.15 15.37 -4.43
N SER A 202 -26.98 16.07 -5.19
CA SER A 202 -28.40 16.25 -4.85
C SER A 202 -29.16 14.92 -4.73
N TYR A 203 -28.78 13.92 -5.53
CA TYR A 203 -29.39 12.58 -5.48
C TYR A 203 -28.71 11.65 -4.47
N THR A 204 -27.58 12.03 -3.86
CA THR A 204 -26.81 11.19 -2.93
C THR A 204 -26.60 11.83 -1.55
N PRO A 205 -27.66 12.21 -0.82
CA PRO A 205 -27.55 12.94 0.44
C PRO A 205 -26.84 12.16 1.56
N ASN A 206 -26.73 10.83 1.44
CA ASN A 206 -26.06 9.94 2.40
C ASN A 206 -24.63 9.56 1.99
N LEU A 207 -24.06 10.19 0.95
CA LEU A 207 -22.72 9.89 0.47
C LEU A 207 -21.67 10.11 1.57
N ARG A 208 -20.86 9.07 1.83
CA ARG A 208 -19.80 9.11 2.85
C ARG A 208 -18.41 9.28 2.26
N HIS A 209 -18.21 8.81 1.02
CA HIS A 209 -16.92 8.77 0.34
C HIS A 209 -17.09 9.30 -1.08
N LEU A 210 -16.30 10.30 -1.45
CA LEU A 210 -16.28 10.88 -2.78
C LEU A 210 -14.85 10.92 -3.30
N LYS A 211 -14.64 10.40 -4.51
CA LYS A 211 -13.35 10.44 -5.20
C LYS A 211 -13.56 11.05 -6.59
N LEU A 212 -12.95 12.21 -6.82
CA LEU A 212 -12.98 12.92 -8.09
C LEU A 212 -11.61 12.74 -8.75
N SER A 213 -11.55 11.84 -9.75
CA SER A 213 -10.30 11.39 -10.36
C SER A 213 -9.81 12.29 -11.48
N HIS A 214 -10.65 13.13 -12.05
CA HIS A 214 -10.30 14.23 -12.92
C HIS A 214 -11.41 15.30 -12.64
N ILE A 215 -11.26 16.61 -12.90
CA ILE A 215 -12.39 17.57 -13.02
C ILE A 215 -12.29 18.30 -14.36
N SER A 216 -13.39 18.50 -15.10
CA SER A 216 -13.33 18.97 -16.49
C SER A 216 -12.60 20.31 -16.55
N LYS A 217 -11.86 20.53 -17.64
CA LYS A 217 -11.23 21.81 -17.95
C LYS A 217 -12.29 22.89 -18.25
N ASP A 218 -13.52 22.49 -18.56
CA ASP A 218 -14.58 23.38 -19.01
C ASP A 218 -14.82 24.55 -18.05
N GLU A 219 -15.09 25.71 -18.66
CA GLU A 219 -15.19 27.03 -18.04
C GLU A 219 -16.43 27.23 -17.18
N SER A 220 -17.20 26.18 -16.84
CA SER A 220 -18.32 26.32 -15.92
C SER A 220 -17.81 26.94 -14.61
N ASN A 221 -18.25 28.16 -14.33
CA ASN A 221 -17.74 28.95 -13.21
C ASN A 221 -18.13 28.24 -11.92
N ILE A 222 -17.14 27.76 -11.16
CA ILE A 222 -17.35 27.27 -9.79
C ILE A 222 -18.09 28.30 -8.96
N GLU A 223 -17.91 29.59 -9.28
CA GLU A 223 -18.60 30.73 -8.69
C GLU A 223 -20.14 30.65 -8.79
N ASP A 224 -20.67 29.98 -9.83
CA ASP A 224 -22.12 29.84 -10.04
C ASP A 224 -22.70 28.60 -9.34
N MET A 225 -21.86 27.70 -8.82
CA MET A 225 -22.35 26.52 -8.08
C MET A 225 -23.18 26.92 -6.87
N LEU A 226 -24.30 26.23 -6.67
CA LEU A 226 -25.06 26.34 -5.42
C LEU A 226 -24.30 25.64 -4.27
N PRO A 227 -24.45 26.12 -3.02
CA PRO A 227 -23.90 25.42 -1.86
C PRO A 227 -24.39 23.97 -1.78
N MET A 228 -23.46 23.04 -1.59
CA MET A 228 -23.73 21.62 -1.52
C MET A 228 -23.84 21.18 -0.07
N ASN A 229 -24.93 20.49 0.27
CA ASN A 229 -25.11 19.93 1.60
C ASN A 229 -24.59 18.48 1.65
N LEU A 230 -23.34 18.32 2.08
CA LEU A 230 -22.62 17.05 2.15
C LEU A 230 -22.36 16.63 3.61
N ASN A 231 -23.38 16.77 4.46
CA ASN A 231 -23.28 16.52 5.91
C ASN A 231 -22.77 15.12 6.30
N ASN A 232 -22.98 14.12 5.45
CA ASN A 232 -22.57 12.72 5.68
C ASN A 232 -21.19 12.40 5.10
N LEU A 233 -20.60 13.29 4.30
CA LEU A 233 -19.32 13.06 3.65
C LEU A 233 -18.19 13.10 4.68
N ILE A 234 -17.45 11.99 4.79
CA ILE A 234 -16.34 11.83 5.73
C ILE A 234 -14.99 11.70 5.03
N HIS A 235 -14.97 11.35 3.75
CA HIS A 235 -13.75 11.19 2.95
C HIS A 235 -13.92 11.81 1.57
N LEU A 236 -12.97 12.67 1.19
CA LEU A 236 -12.88 13.30 -0.11
C LEU A 236 -11.48 13.08 -0.68
N SER A 237 -11.41 12.58 -1.91
CA SER A 237 -10.18 12.50 -2.69
C SER A 237 -10.34 13.31 -3.97
N LEU A 238 -9.47 14.31 -4.18
CA LEU A 238 -9.48 15.20 -5.34
C LEU A 238 -8.24 14.98 -6.20
N PHE A 239 -8.42 14.89 -7.51
CA PHE A 239 -7.34 14.88 -8.48
C PHE A 239 -7.48 16.11 -9.36
N THR A 240 -6.62 17.10 -9.12
CA THR A 240 -6.82 18.49 -9.54
C THR A 240 -6.07 18.82 -10.82
N VAL A 241 -5.96 17.85 -11.74
CA VAL A 241 -5.23 17.98 -13.01
C VAL A 241 -5.73 19.12 -13.91
N TYR A 242 -6.89 19.73 -13.66
CA TYR A 242 -7.37 20.91 -14.40
C TYR A 242 -7.85 22.06 -13.49
N LEU A 243 -7.54 22.00 -12.18
CA LEU A 243 -8.00 22.99 -11.21
C LEU A 243 -6.82 23.69 -10.55
N ASN A 244 -6.76 25.01 -10.69
CA ASN A 244 -5.92 25.83 -9.84
C ASN A 244 -6.44 25.81 -8.38
N PHE A 245 -5.61 26.26 -7.44
CA PHE A 245 -5.94 26.21 -6.03
C PHE A 245 -7.16 27.07 -5.70
N ASN A 246 -7.30 28.24 -6.31
CA ASN A 246 -8.45 29.14 -6.06
C ASN A 246 -9.78 28.43 -6.34
N LYS A 247 -9.83 27.66 -7.44
CA LYS A 247 -10.99 26.84 -7.78
C LYS A 247 -11.26 25.74 -6.75
N VAL A 248 -10.21 25.12 -6.20
CA VAL A 248 -10.34 24.13 -5.12
C VAL A 248 -10.80 24.77 -3.80
N GLU A 249 -10.29 25.95 -3.47
CA GLU A 249 -10.72 26.73 -2.31
C GLU A 249 -12.22 27.05 -2.40
N LEU A 250 -12.67 27.62 -3.53
CA LEU A 250 -14.09 27.88 -3.79
C LEU A 250 -14.96 26.61 -3.72
N PHE A 251 -14.51 25.51 -4.31
CA PHE A 251 -15.22 24.23 -4.26
C PHE A 251 -15.38 23.73 -2.82
N ILE A 252 -14.33 23.83 -2.01
CA ILE A 252 -14.32 23.44 -0.61
C ILE A 252 -15.23 24.35 0.23
N GLU A 253 -15.19 25.66 0.01
CA GLU A 253 -16.06 26.62 0.70
C GLU A 253 -17.54 26.37 0.43
N LYS A 254 -17.89 25.96 -0.79
CA LYS A 254 -19.27 25.61 -1.16
C LYS A 254 -19.71 24.24 -0.63
N MET A 255 -18.78 23.42 -0.16
CA MET A 255 -19.06 22.11 0.41
C MET A 255 -19.27 22.22 1.92
N ASN A 256 -20.52 22.12 2.37
CA ASN A 256 -20.81 21.98 3.78
C ASN A 256 -20.68 20.52 4.20
N SER A 257 -19.53 20.12 4.75
CA SER A 257 -19.25 18.72 5.13
C SER A 257 -18.54 18.58 6.47
N LYS A 258 -18.70 17.41 7.11
CA LYS A 258 -17.99 17.02 8.35
C LYS A 258 -16.80 16.13 8.02
N LEU A 259 -15.97 16.61 7.09
CA LEU A 259 -14.90 15.82 6.51
C LEU A 259 -13.87 15.39 7.56
N LYS A 260 -13.50 14.11 7.52
CA LYS A 260 -12.46 13.53 8.39
C LYS A 260 -11.18 13.23 7.63
N ILE A 261 -11.26 12.96 6.33
CA ILE A 261 -10.13 12.63 5.47
C ILE A 261 -10.21 13.45 4.19
N LEU A 262 -9.14 14.18 3.89
CA LEU A 262 -8.95 14.91 2.64
C LEU A 262 -7.67 14.42 1.97
N HIS A 263 -7.79 13.98 0.73
CA HIS A 263 -6.66 13.59 -0.11
C HIS A 263 -6.69 14.42 -1.39
N VAL A 264 -5.57 15.03 -1.75
CA VAL A 264 -5.47 15.92 -2.91
C VAL A 264 -4.26 15.49 -3.72
N ILE A 265 -4.44 15.25 -5.01
CA ILE A 265 -3.37 15.01 -5.97
C ILE A 265 -3.37 16.17 -6.97
N ALA A 266 -2.37 17.03 -6.90
CA ALA A 266 -2.20 18.21 -7.74
C ALA A 266 -1.06 18.02 -8.75
N TYR A 267 -1.13 18.71 -9.89
CA TYR A 267 -0.10 18.68 -10.93
C TYR A 267 0.55 20.05 -11.14
N SER A 268 1.88 20.08 -11.28
CA SER A 268 2.69 21.31 -11.28
C SER A 268 2.46 22.22 -12.48
N ASN A 269 2.02 21.66 -13.61
CA ASN A 269 1.83 22.41 -14.84
C ASN A 269 0.67 23.42 -14.77
N GLN A 270 0.00 23.55 -13.62
CA GLN A 270 -1.20 24.38 -13.50
C GLN A 270 -1.14 25.41 -12.39
N ASP A 271 -0.62 25.06 -11.21
CA ASP A 271 -0.62 25.99 -10.09
C ASP A 271 0.36 25.58 -8.99
N ILE A 272 1.41 26.38 -8.79
CA ILE A 272 2.38 26.17 -7.71
C ILE A 272 1.82 26.51 -6.33
N THR A 273 0.72 27.27 -6.26
CA THR A 273 0.15 27.72 -4.98
C THR A 273 -0.44 26.59 -4.14
N TYR A 274 -0.58 25.37 -4.69
CA TYR A 274 -0.82 24.15 -3.92
C TYR A 274 0.27 23.87 -2.87
N LEU A 275 1.47 24.37 -3.09
CA LEU A 275 2.61 24.21 -2.19
C LEU A 275 2.73 25.35 -1.16
N TYR A 276 1.76 26.28 -1.10
CA TYR A 276 1.70 27.32 -0.08
C TYR A 276 0.97 26.80 1.15
N ALA A 277 1.72 26.37 2.18
CA ALA A 277 1.16 25.72 3.36
C ALA A 277 0.12 26.61 4.06
N TYR A 278 0.38 27.92 4.18
CA TYR A 278 -0.53 28.85 4.86
C TYR A 278 -1.95 28.88 4.25
N ARG A 279 -2.07 28.66 2.92
CA ARG A 279 -3.38 28.61 2.26
C ARG A 279 -4.17 27.39 2.71
N TRP A 280 -3.52 26.22 2.73
CA TRP A 280 -4.13 25.00 3.25
C TRP A 280 -4.44 25.10 4.74
N GLU A 281 -3.56 25.69 5.56
CA GLU A 281 -3.82 25.89 6.98
C GLU A 281 -5.09 26.71 7.21
N LYS A 282 -5.23 27.82 6.48
CA LYS A 282 -6.42 28.66 6.51
C LYS A 282 -7.66 27.86 6.08
N LEU A 283 -7.59 27.19 4.93
CA LEU A 283 -8.71 26.44 4.37
C LEU A 283 -9.19 25.31 5.29
N ILE A 284 -8.25 24.53 5.84
CA ILE A 284 -8.53 23.41 6.75
C ILE A 284 -9.08 23.92 8.09
N SER A 285 -8.50 24.99 8.64
CA SER A 285 -8.95 25.56 9.91
C SER A 285 -10.36 26.11 9.83
N GLN A 286 -10.72 26.72 8.69
CA GLN A 286 -12.02 27.34 8.47
C GLN A 286 -13.10 26.31 8.11
N ASN A 287 -12.81 25.37 7.22
CA ASN A 287 -13.84 24.51 6.62
C ASN A 287 -13.86 23.07 7.20
N PHE A 288 -12.74 22.59 7.77
CA PHE A 288 -12.62 21.19 8.21
C PHE A 288 -12.11 21.07 9.66
N PRO A 289 -12.86 21.57 10.66
CA PRO A 289 -12.44 21.48 12.06
C PRO A 289 -12.31 20.04 12.56
N GLN A 290 -12.98 19.07 11.92
CA GLN A 290 -12.97 17.64 12.28
C GLN A 290 -11.98 16.80 11.46
N LEU A 291 -11.15 17.43 10.61
CA LEU A 291 -10.21 16.73 9.76
C LEU A 291 -9.18 15.98 10.62
N LYS A 292 -9.10 14.67 10.42
CA LYS A 292 -8.16 13.76 11.09
C LYS A 292 -6.97 13.41 10.23
N LYS A 293 -7.13 13.45 8.90
CA LYS A 293 -6.07 13.11 7.95
C LYS A 293 -6.18 14.04 6.75
N PHE A 294 -5.06 14.68 6.43
CA PHE A 294 -4.84 15.38 5.17
C PHE A 294 -3.68 14.70 4.46
N SER A 295 -3.78 14.57 3.15
CA SER A 295 -2.67 14.14 2.31
C SER A 295 -2.68 14.95 1.03
N LEU A 296 -1.56 15.57 0.72
CA LEU A 296 -1.33 16.30 -0.52
C LEU A 296 -0.19 15.62 -1.27
N CYS A 297 -0.49 15.19 -2.50
CA CYS A 297 0.42 14.64 -3.48
C CYS A 297 0.61 15.68 -4.59
N PHE A 298 1.81 16.27 -4.71
CA PHE A 298 2.10 17.23 -5.77
C PHE A 298 2.98 16.59 -6.83
N ARG A 299 2.48 16.50 -8.07
CA ARG A 299 3.09 15.83 -9.22
C ARG A 299 3.63 16.81 -10.22
N GLU A 300 4.94 16.85 -10.39
CA GLU A 300 5.55 17.66 -11.42
C GLU A 300 5.67 16.88 -12.73
N SER A 301 5.09 17.41 -13.82
CA SER A 301 5.25 16.83 -15.15
C SER A 301 6.60 17.26 -15.71
N GLY A 302 7.57 16.35 -15.77
CA GLY A 302 8.94 16.62 -16.23
C GLY A 302 9.14 17.05 -17.69
N TYR A 303 8.14 17.66 -18.33
CA TYR A 303 8.26 18.11 -19.72
C TYR A 303 8.66 19.59 -19.77
N GLY A 304 9.97 19.86 -19.68
CA GLY A 304 10.56 21.09 -20.21
C GLY A 304 11.35 21.95 -19.23
N ARG A 305 12.35 22.66 -19.76
CA ARG A 305 13.29 23.54 -19.05
C ARG A 305 12.65 24.80 -18.42
N SER A 306 11.32 24.89 -18.39
CA SER A 306 10.56 26.10 -18.06
C SER A 306 9.36 25.84 -17.13
N CYS A 307 9.35 24.73 -16.38
CA CYS A 307 8.37 24.62 -15.28
C CYS A 307 8.72 25.64 -14.18
N PRO A 308 7.72 26.37 -13.65
CA PRO A 308 7.95 27.32 -12.56
C PRO A 308 8.51 26.57 -11.37
N ILE A 309 9.73 26.96 -11.03
CA ILE A 309 10.52 26.43 -9.93
C ILE A 309 9.72 26.65 -8.66
N TYR A 310 9.52 25.61 -7.86
CA TYR A 310 9.13 25.80 -6.47
C TYR A 310 10.26 26.54 -5.75
N ASP A 311 10.05 27.83 -5.55
CA ASP A 311 10.92 28.77 -4.83
C ASP A 311 10.49 28.94 -3.37
N GLY A 312 9.33 28.38 -2.99
CA GLY A 312 8.85 28.35 -1.62
C GLY A 312 9.72 27.45 -0.74
N GLU A 313 9.62 27.61 0.57
CA GLU A 313 10.27 26.72 1.53
C GLU A 313 9.32 25.53 1.81
N ILE A 314 9.69 24.28 1.46
CA ILE A 314 8.91 23.07 1.84
C ILE A 314 8.70 23.02 3.36
N ASN A 315 9.61 23.65 4.10
CA ASN A 315 9.56 23.81 5.54
C ASN A 315 8.29 24.54 6.03
N GLN A 316 7.49 25.18 5.18
CA GLN A 316 6.21 25.78 5.58
C GLN A 316 5.20 24.74 6.10
N PHE A 317 5.34 23.45 5.74
CA PHE A 317 4.47 22.35 6.22
C PHE A 317 4.88 21.78 7.59
N ILE A 318 5.65 22.53 8.40
CA ILE A 318 6.09 22.10 9.75
C ILE A 318 5.47 22.89 10.91
N SER A 319 4.50 23.77 10.62
CA SER A 319 3.76 24.47 11.69
C SER A 319 3.06 23.50 12.65
N THR A 320 2.67 24.02 13.83
CA THR A 320 2.00 23.24 14.88
C THR A 320 0.72 22.57 14.38
N LEU A 321 0.01 23.17 13.42
CA LEU A 321 -1.19 22.59 12.83
C LEU A 321 -0.88 21.25 12.16
N TRP A 322 0.17 21.17 11.35
CA TRP A 322 0.56 19.96 10.61
C TRP A 322 1.00 18.85 11.54
N ILE A 323 1.83 19.19 12.53
CA ILE A 323 2.39 18.26 13.51
C ILE A 323 1.29 17.69 14.40
N GLN A 324 0.48 18.54 15.03
CA GLN A 324 -0.54 18.11 16.00
C GLN A 324 -1.67 17.34 15.35
N ARG A 325 -2.05 17.69 14.10
CA ARG A 325 -3.15 17.02 13.38
C ARG A 325 -2.70 15.85 12.53
N ASN A 326 -1.42 15.49 12.58
CA ASN A 326 -0.89 14.29 11.95
C ASN A 326 -1.08 14.26 10.41
N LEU A 327 -1.02 15.43 9.80
CA LEU A 327 -1.27 15.62 8.37
C LEU A 327 -0.03 15.17 7.58
N ILE A 328 -0.25 14.42 6.51
CA ILE A 328 0.81 13.87 5.67
C ILE A 328 1.00 14.79 4.48
N PHE A 329 2.23 15.19 4.20
CA PHE A 329 2.58 15.94 3.00
C PHE A 329 3.62 15.15 2.23
N ASP A 330 3.26 14.74 1.01
CA ASP A 330 4.10 13.94 0.12
C ASP A 330 4.24 14.68 -1.21
N ILE A 331 5.36 15.33 -1.47
CA ILE A 331 5.62 15.80 -2.83
C ILE A 331 6.08 14.58 -3.62
N GLU A 332 5.41 14.25 -4.72
CA GLU A 332 5.74 13.09 -5.57
C GLU A 332 6.11 13.57 -6.96
N ILE A 333 7.41 13.69 -7.25
CA ILE A 333 7.88 14.25 -8.52
C ILE A 333 8.14 13.11 -9.51
N TYR A 334 7.55 13.26 -10.70
CA TYR A 334 7.70 12.36 -11.84
C TYR A 334 8.37 13.12 -12.99
N GLU A 335 9.69 13.19 -12.95
CA GLU A 335 10.44 13.94 -13.95
C GLU A 335 11.46 13.02 -14.66
N TYR A 336 11.40 12.98 -15.99
CA TYR A 336 12.33 12.24 -16.86
C TYR A 336 12.63 10.82 -16.36
N ASN A 337 11.58 10.03 -16.09
CA ASN A 337 11.73 8.65 -15.61
C ASN A 337 12.39 8.53 -14.22
N ILE A 338 12.27 9.55 -13.37
CA ILE A 338 12.66 9.46 -11.97
C ILE A 338 11.41 9.71 -11.14
N TYR A 339 11.10 8.75 -10.27
CA TYR A 339 10.03 8.86 -9.30
C TYR A 339 10.63 9.02 -7.92
N TYR A 340 10.49 10.21 -7.35
CA TYR A 340 10.94 10.48 -6.00
C TYR A 340 9.89 11.22 -5.19
N SER A 341 10.03 11.17 -3.86
CA SER A 341 9.17 11.93 -2.96
C SER A 341 9.91 12.61 -1.83
N VAL A 342 9.42 13.77 -1.42
CA VAL A 342 9.94 14.54 -0.29
C VAL A 342 8.88 14.59 0.81
N ARG A 343 9.25 14.13 2.01
CA ARG A 343 8.38 14.07 3.18
C ARG A 343 8.97 14.91 4.31
N PRO A 344 8.38 16.06 4.69
CA PRO A 344 8.93 16.93 5.71
C PRO A 344 8.76 16.38 7.13
N TYR A 345 7.87 15.41 7.37
CA TYR A 345 7.59 14.87 8.70
C TYR A 345 7.22 13.37 8.69
N LYS A 346 7.51 12.70 9.80
CA LYS A 346 6.88 11.46 10.31
C LYS A 346 7.37 10.08 9.83
N TYR A 347 8.11 9.95 8.73
CA TYR A 347 8.65 8.64 8.34
C TYR A 347 10.06 8.44 8.89
N ARG A 348 10.16 8.17 10.18
CA ARG A 348 11.38 7.60 10.78
C ARG A 348 11.24 6.08 10.72
N TRP A 349 12.18 5.40 10.06
CA TRP A 349 12.22 3.93 10.08
C TRP A 349 12.60 3.37 11.46
N TYR A 350 13.20 4.19 12.32
CA TYR A 350 13.74 3.80 13.63
C TYR A 350 12.78 4.08 14.81
N ASN A 351 11.46 4.12 14.60
CA ASN A 351 10.50 4.46 15.66
C ASN A 351 10.62 3.58 16.93
N ASP A 352 11.24 2.41 16.84
CA ASP A 352 11.40 1.47 17.96
C ASP A 352 12.65 1.68 18.84
N ILE A 353 13.56 2.60 18.49
CA ILE A 353 14.80 2.80 19.25
C ILE A 353 14.74 4.14 19.99
N ASN A 354 14.14 4.14 21.19
CA ASN A 354 14.27 5.16 22.25
C ASN A 354 14.46 6.63 21.80
N SER A 355 13.71 7.10 20.80
CA SER A 355 13.86 8.45 20.26
C SER A 355 13.02 9.48 21.03
N SER A 356 13.18 9.53 22.36
CA SER A 356 12.57 10.58 23.21
C SER A 356 13.29 11.93 23.11
N HIS A 357 14.41 12.04 22.37
CA HIS A 357 15.31 13.20 22.46
C HIS A 357 15.62 13.94 21.14
N GLU A 358 15.12 13.49 19.98
CA GLU A 358 15.40 14.20 18.72
C GLU A 358 14.21 15.06 18.25
N HIS A 359 14.42 16.39 18.27
CA HIS A 359 13.47 17.41 17.86
C HIS A 359 12.83 17.14 16.47
N PRO A 360 11.55 17.52 16.25
CA PRO A 360 10.85 17.36 14.97
C PRO A 360 11.47 18.09 13.78
N THR A 361 12.47 18.94 13.99
CA THR A 361 13.01 19.87 13.00
C THR A 361 13.99 19.24 12.00
N LYS A 362 14.44 18.00 12.25
CA LYS A 362 15.35 17.25 11.36
C LYS A 362 14.69 15.98 10.80
N SER A 363 13.49 16.10 10.21
CA SER A 363 12.71 14.94 9.76
C SER A 363 12.50 14.83 8.26
N THR A 364 13.08 15.73 7.45
CA THR A 364 12.87 15.70 6.01
C THR A 364 13.52 14.46 5.38
N GLN A 365 12.71 13.69 4.69
CA GLN A 365 13.11 12.48 3.98
C GLN A 365 13.01 12.68 2.47
N LEU A 366 14.05 12.28 1.74
CA LEU A 366 14.03 12.06 0.31
C LEU A 366 13.86 10.56 0.04
N THR A 367 12.86 10.18 -0.75
CA THR A 367 12.66 8.80 -1.20
C THR A 367 12.81 8.70 -2.70
N ILE A 368 13.78 7.92 -3.16
CA ILE A 368 13.98 7.56 -4.56
C ILE A 368 13.29 6.22 -4.78
N LYS A 369 12.11 6.24 -5.40
CA LYS A 369 11.30 5.03 -5.62
C LYS A 369 11.78 4.25 -6.82
N TYR A 370 12.04 4.96 -7.92
CA TYR A 370 12.50 4.35 -9.16
C TYR A 370 13.32 5.31 -10.01
N VAL A 371 14.40 4.82 -10.61
CA VAL A 371 15.21 5.49 -11.62
C VAL A 371 15.41 4.52 -12.78
N TYR A 372 14.85 4.83 -13.95
CA TYR A 372 15.01 3.95 -15.11
C TYR A 372 16.50 3.86 -15.50
N SER A 373 16.98 2.65 -15.77
CA SER A 373 18.40 2.34 -16.03
C SER A 373 19.04 3.08 -17.20
N ARG A 374 18.23 3.62 -18.11
CA ARG A 374 18.70 4.38 -19.29
C ARG A 374 18.93 5.86 -19.00
N GLU A 375 18.51 6.37 -17.85
CA GLU A 375 18.63 7.79 -17.53
C GLU A 375 20.03 8.14 -17.06
N SER A 376 20.54 9.26 -17.58
CA SER A 376 21.84 9.80 -17.17
C SER A 376 21.83 10.13 -15.66
N PRO A 377 22.86 9.75 -14.90
CA PRO A 377 23.01 10.13 -13.49
C PRO A 377 22.86 11.64 -13.26
N PHE A 378 23.24 12.45 -14.25
CA PHE A 378 23.12 13.91 -14.22
C PHE A 378 21.69 14.41 -13.97
N ILE A 379 20.67 13.71 -14.47
CA ILE A 379 19.27 14.13 -14.30
C ILE A 379 18.85 14.01 -12.83
N LEU A 380 19.15 12.86 -12.21
CA LEU A 380 18.90 12.64 -10.78
C LEU A 380 19.63 13.69 -9.92
N PHE A 381 20.89 14.00 -10.24
CA PHE A 381 21.67 14.95 -9.46
C PHE A 381 21.16 16.38 -9.59
N ASN A 382 20.69 16.79 -10.76
CA ASN A 382 20.06 18.09 -10.92
C ASN A 382 18.76 18.18 -10.12
N GLN A 383 17.98 17.10 -10.08
CA GLN A 383 16.77 17.04 -9.25
C GLN A 383 17.09 17.17 -7.77
N ILE A 384 18.07 16.40 -7.27
CA ILE A 384 18.50 16.47 -5.88
C ILE A 384 19.00 17.89 -5.56
N LYS A 385 19.81 18.50 -6.43
CA LYS A 385 20.26 19.90 -6.28
C LYS A 385 19.09 20.89 -6.23
N ARG A 386 18.06 20.70 -7.05
CA ARG A 386 16.84 21.53 -7.02
C ARG A 386 16.11 21.39 -5.69
N ILE A 387 15.95 20.17 -5.17
CA ILE A 387 15.32 19.94 -3.85
C ILE A 387 16.13 20.62 -2.74
N LEU A 388 17.46 20.54 -2.81
CA LEU A 388 18.36 21.12 -1.82
C LEU A 388 18.34 22.65 -1.78
N ASN A 389 17.92 23.30 -2.86
CA ASN A 389 17.69 24.75 -2.85
C ASN A 389 16.49 25.15 -1.95
N VAL A 390 15.61 24.18 -1.66
CA VAL A 390 14.32 24.42 -1.01
C VAL A 390 14.31 23.86 0.42
N THR A 391 14.95 22.71 0.66
CA THR A 391 14.94 22.07 1.96
C THR A 391 16.19 21.22 2.18
N GLN A 392 16.56 21.08 3.45
CA GLN A 392 17.64 20.18 3.87
C GLN A 392 17.08 18.76 4.01
N ILE A 393 17.84 17.76 3.56
CA ILE A 393 17.48 16.35 3.66
C ILE A 393 18.28 15.69 4.78
N TYR A 394 17.57 15.01 5.67
CA TYR A 394 18.14 14.30 6.82
C TYR A 394 18.03 12.78 6.71
N HIS A 395 17.08 12.29 5.92
CA HIS A 395 16.84 10.86 5.71
C HIS A 395 16.76 10.54 4.21
N LEU A 396 17.46 9.51 3.76
CA LEU A 396 17.44 9.07 2.37
C LEU A 396 16.89 7.65 2.28
N ASN A 397 15.86 7.45 1.47
CA ASN A 397 15.30 6.14 1.12
C ASN A 397 15.56 5.84 -0.34
N ILE A 398 15.97 4.63 -0.66
CA ILE A 398 16.15 4.17 -2.02
C ILE A 398 15.41 2.84 -2.12
N GLU A 399 14.23 2.82 -2.75
CA GLU A 399 13.35 1.65 -2.84
C GLU A 399 13.69 0.75 -4.04
N GLN A 400 14.89 0.90 -4.59
CA GLN A 400 15.40 0.13 -5.71
C GLN A 400 16.87 -0.25 -5.51
N GLN A 401 17.36 -1.17 -6.34
CA GLN A 401 18.78 -1.48 -6.39
C GLN A 401 19.59 -0.25 -6.86
N ILE A 402 20.75 -0.01 -6.24
CA ILE A 402 21.64 1.08 -6.58
C ILE A 402 23.11 0.66 -6.53
N SER A 403 23.92 1.14 -7.47
CA SER A 403 25.37 0.93 -7.42
C SER A 403 26.03 1.75 -6.32
N ASN A 404 27.16 1.27 -5.81
CA ASN A 404 27.93 1.96 -4.77
C ASN A 404 28.34 3.37 -5.22
N GLU A 405 28.74 3.54 -6.48
CA GLU A 405 29.16 4.82 -7.05
C GLU A 405 28.00 5.82 -7.04
N ARG A 406 26.82 5.38 -7.45
CA ARG A 406 25.65 6.25 -7.52
C ARG A 406 25.19 6.65 -6.11
N LEU A 407 25.26 5.73 -5.14
CA LEU A 407 25.00 6.05 -3.74
C LEU A 407 25.97 7.12 -3.21
N MET A 408 27.28 6.96 -3.47
CA MET A 408 28.29 7.96 -3.06
C MET A 408 28.01 9.33 -3.68
N GLN A 409 27.63 9.37 -4.96
CA GLN A 409 27.28 10.62 -5.66
C GLN A 409 26.03 11.28 -5.07
N ILE A 410 25.03 10.51 -4.66
CA ILE A 410 23.86 11.04 -3.95
C ILE A 410 24.27 11.62 -2.60
N ILE A 411 25.04 10.89 -1.79
CA ILE A 411 25.47 11.32 -0.46
C ILE A 411 26.38 12.55 -0.50
N HIS A 412 27.20 12.68 -1.54
CA HIS A 412 27.97 13.91 -1.79
C HIS A 412 27.06 15.15 -1.82
N LEU A 413 25.85 15.04 -2.38
CA LEU A 413 24.91 16.15 -2.45
C LEU A 413 24.16 16.40 -1.12
N LEU A 414 24.17 15.45 -0.18
CA LEU A 414 23.33 15.49 1.03
C LEU A 414 24.19 15.66 2.32
N PRO A 415 24.69 16.87 2.62
CA PRO A 415 25.67 17.11 3.69
C PRO A 415 25.16 16.91 5.13
N ASN A 416 23.83 16.83 5.31
CA ASN A 416 23.17 16.79 6.61
C ASN A 416 22.48 15.44 6.88
N LEU A 417 22.81 14.41 6.09
CA LEU A 417 22.19 13.10 6.18
C LEU A 417 22.52 12.42 7.51
N ILE A 418 21.48 11.96 8.20
CA ILE A 418 21.57 11.26 9.50
C ILE A 418 21.25 9.77 9.31
N SER A 419 20.37 9.43 8.37
CA SER A 419 20.04 8.04 8.09
C SER A 419 19.89 7.72 6.61
N ILE A 420 20.17 6.47 6.28
CA ILE A 420 19.98 5.90 4.94
C ILE A 420 19.21 4.59 5.04
N ASN A 421 18.29 4.39 4.10
CA ASN A 421 17.60 3.13 3.87
C ASN A 421 17.73 2.77 2.39
N ILE A 422 18.30 1.61 2.11
CA ILE A 422 18.65 1.17 0.78
C ILE A 422 18.01 -0.20 0.58
N TYR A 423 17.23 -0.35 -0.49
CA TYR A 423 16.63 -1.63 -0.83
C TYR A 423 17.71 -2.68 -1.11
N SER A 424 18.58 -2.44 -2.09
CA SER A 424 19.71 -3.35 -2.40
C SER A 424 20.89 -2.57 -2.96
N LEU A 425 22.09 -3.08 -2.75
CA LEU A 425 23.30 -2.63 -3.44
C LEU A 425 23.58 -3.48 -4.67
N GLU A 426 24.25 -2.89 -5.66
CA GLU A 426 24.83 -3.59 -6.80
C GLU A 426 26.34 -3.42 -6.76
N PHE A 427 27.04 -4.48 -6.40
CA PHE A 427 28.50 -4.48 -6.35
C PHE A 427 29.08 -4.66 -7.76
N TYR A 428 29.48 -3.56 -8.40
CA TYR A 428 30.31 -3.63 -9.60
C TYR A 428 31.77 -3.86 -9.21
N ARG A 429 32.36 -5.00 -9.62
CA ARG A 429 33.76 -5.34 -9.34
C ARG A 429 34.79 -4.44 -10.03
N GLU A 430 34.37 -3.61 -10.97
CA GLU A 430 35.26 -2.67 -11.65
C GLU A 430 35.27 -1.32 -10.93
N ILE A 431 36.12 -1.18 -9.91
CA ILE A 431 36.47 0.10 -9.28
C ILE A 431 37.34 0.92 -10.26
N SER A 432 36.84 1.20 -11.46
CA SER A 432 37.55 2.00 -12.47
C SER A 432 37.32 3.51 -12.28
N PHE A 433 36.44 3.92 -11.35
CA PHE A 433 36.05 5.31 -11.12
C PHE A 433 36.89 6.09 -10.10
N LEU A 434 37.76 5.46 -9.31
CA LEU A 434 38.73 6.21 -8.48
C LEU A 434 39.68 7.08 -9.32
N ASN A 435 39.74 6.86 -10.64
CA ASN A 435 40.55 7.63 -11.58
C ASN A 435 39.79 8.80 -12.25
N GLN A 436 38.47 8.93 -12.08
CA GLN A 436 37.69 10.01 -12.69
C GLN A 436 37.25 11.05 -11.66
N GLY A 437 38.18 11.84 -11.12
CA GLY A 437 37.99 13.22 -10.62
C GLY A 437 36.79 13.60 -9.72
N TYR A 438 35.95 12.67 -9.27
CA TYR A 438 34.82 12.93 -8.40
C TYR A 438 35.33 13.13 -6.97
N PRO A 439 34.77 14.08 -6.19
CA PRO A 439 35.24 14.35 -4.84
C PRO A 439 34.74 13.25 -3.88
N THR A 440 35.27 12.04 -3.99
CA THR A 440 35.06 10.91 -3.08
C THR A 440 35.31 11.30 -1.62
N THR A 441 36.25 12.23 -1.39
CA THR A 441 36.55 12.80 -0.08
C THR A 441 35.33 13.44 0.58
N SER A 442 34.57 14.27 -0.14
CA SER A 442 33.40 14.96 0.42
C SER A 442 32.23 14.02 0.70
N ALA A 443 32.01 12.99 -0.13
CA ALA A 443 31.00 11.97 0.15
C ALA A 443 31.33 11.22 1.46
N LEU A 444 32.61 10.88 1.66
CA LEU A 444 33.09 10.25 2.90
C LEU A 444 32.93 11.17 4.11
N GLU A 445 33.23 12.46 3.99
CA GLU A 445 33.01 13.42 5.08
C GLU A 445 31.53 13.55 5.45
N HIS A 446 30.62 13.51 4.47
CA HIS A 446 29.18 13.51 4.73
C HIS A 446 28.73 12.19 5.34
N ALA A 447 29.26 11.06 4.87
CA ALA A 447 28.90 9.73 5.35
C ALA A 447 29.29 9.49 6.81
N LYS A 448 30.31 10.19 7.34
CA LYS A 448 30.62 10.20 8.77
C LYS A 448 29.45 10.65 9.65
N LYS A 449 28.52 11.46 9.15
CA LYS A 449 27.37 11.94 9.94
C LYS A 449 26.20 10.95 9.99
N ILE A 450 26.25 9.89 9.19
CA ILE A 450 25.19 8.90 9.07
C ILE A 450 25.27 7.96 10.28
N LYS A 451 24.22 7.97 11.09
CA LYS A 451 24.09 7.18 12.32
C LYS A 451 23.28 5.90 12.14
N TYR A 452 22.27 5.95 11.27
CA TYR A 452 21.34 4.84 11.08
C TYR A 452 21.35 4.34 9.64
N VAL A 453 21.70 3.07 9.47
CA VAL A 453 21.81 2.43 8.16
C VAL A 453 20.85 1.24 8.08
N TYR A 454 20.05 1.19 7.02
CA TYR A 454 19.14 0.09 6.71
C TYR A 454 19.44 -0.47 5.32
N LEU A 455 19.57 -1.79 5.23
CA LEU A 455 19.75 -2.52 3.99
C LEU A 455 18.63 -3.58 3.86
N GLY A 456 17.71 -3.37 2.93
CA GLY A 456 16.51 -4.19 2.74
C GLY A 456 16.80 -5.58 2.16
N THR A 457 17.83 -5.75 1.36
CA THR A 457 18.30 -7.05 0.90
C THR A 457 19.81 -6.98 0.74
N ALA A 458 20.54 -7.70 1.59
CA ALA A 458 21.96 -7.92 1.39
C ALA A 458 22.16 -9.05 0.37
N SER A 459 22.70 -8.72 -0.79
CA SER A 459 23.00 -9.73 -1.82
C SER A 459 24.26 -10.50 -1.44
N THR A 460 25.23 -9.83 -0.84
CA THR A 460 26.46 -10.43 -0.34
C THR A 460 26.93 -9.79 0.97
N ILE A 461 27.92 -10.40 1.63
CA ILE A 461 28.52 -9.83 2.85
C ILE A 461 29.33 -8.56 2.53
N GLU A 462 29.85 -8.44 1.31
CA GLU A 462 30.60 -7.28 0.84
C GLU A 462 29.74 -6.01 0.81
N ASP A 463 28.43 -6.11 0.56
CA ASP A 463 27.49 -4.99 0.64
C ASP A 463 27.52 -4.36 2.04
N ILE A 464 27.57 -5.20 3.07
CA ILE A 464 27.61 -4.78 4.47
C ILE A 464 28.97 -4.18 4.79
N TYR A 465 30.06 -4.85 4.41
CA TYR A 465 31.41 -4.33 4.63
C TYR A 465 31.64 -2.97 3.96
N PHE A 466 31.07 -2.78 2.77
CA PHE A 466 31.06 -1.49 2.10
C PHE A 466 30.35 -0.43 2.95
N LEU A 467 29.11 -0.68 3.40
CA LEU A 467 28.36 0.27 4.22
C LEU A 467 29.06 0.59 5.54
N MET A 468 29.63 -0.42 6.20
CA MET A 468 30.38 -0.24 7.44
C MET A 468 31.61 0.66 7.21
N SER A 469 32.37 0.38 6.14
CA SER A 469 33.55 1.19 5.79
C SER A 469 33.17 2.60 5.33
N PHE A 470 32.02 2.76 4.68
CA PHE A 470 31.56 4.02 4.11
C PHE A 470 30.90 4.93 5.17
N CYS A 471 30.22 4.38 6.18
CA CYS A 471 29.56 5.10 7.27
C CYS A 471 30.26 4.80 8.62
N PRO A 472 31.48 5.32 8.86
CA PRO A 472 32.31 4.87 9.98
C PRO A 472 31.81 5.26 11.38
N GLN A 473 30.87 6.21 11.49
CA GLN A 473 30.24 6.60 12.77
C GLN A 473 28.80 6.11 12.90
N MET A 474 28.41 5.09 12.12
CA MET A 474 27.09 4.51 12.27
C MET A 474 26.93 3.90 13.67
N GLU A 475 25.79 4.16 14.30
CA GLU A 475 25.40 3.66 15.62
C GLU A 475 24.51 2.41 15.49
N TYR A 476 23.79 2.32 14.36
CA TYR A 476 22.80 1.30 14.07
C TYR A 476 22.90 0.79 12.65
N LEU A 477 22.89 -0.54 12.51
CA LEU A 477 22.80 -1.23 11.24
C LEU A 477 21.63 -2.23 11.27
N SER A 478 20.71 -2.12 10.30
CA SER A 478 19.65 -3.10 10.06
C SER A 478 19.84 -3.77 8.72
N VAL A 479 19.75 -5.09 8.68
CA VAL A 479 19.88 -5.88 7.45
C VAL A 479 18.77 -6.93 7.38
N GLU A 480 18.10 -7.05 6.25
CA GLU A 480 17.26 -8.21 5.94
C GLU A 480 18.08 -9.28 5.22
N CYS A 481 18.14 -10.46 5.85
CA CYS A 481 18.87 -11.61 5.35
C CYS A 481 18.02 -12.44 4.37
N ILE A 482 18.63 -12.91 3.29
CA ILE A 482 17.98 -13.80 2.32
C ILE A 482 17.74 -15.18 2.98
N GLU A 483 16.62 -15.84 2.64
CA GLU A 483 16.14 -17.10 3.26
C GLU A 483 17.16 -18.25 3.29
N ASN A 484 18.21 -18.21 2.45
CA ASN A 484 19.24 -19.24 2.36
C ASN A 484 20.55 -18.90 3.08
N MET A 485 20.65 -17.73 3.73
CA MET A 485 21.87 -17.31 4.41
C MET A 485 22.05 -18.06 5.73
N ASN A 486 23.23 -18.63 5.97
CA ASN A 486 23.55 -19.20 7.29
C ASN A 486 23.78 -18.05 8.28
N ILE A 487 22.76 -17.76 9.08
CA ILE A 487 22.74 -16.61 10.00
C ILE A 487 23.85 -16.70 11.06
N GLN A 488 24.25 -17.89 11.48
CA GLN A 488 25.36 -18.05 12.43
C GLN A 488 26.69 -17.66 11.80
N LEU A 489 26.95 -18.09 10.56
CA LEU A 489 28.15 -17.69 9.82
C LEU A 489 28.14 -16.19 9.52
N PHE A 490 27.01 -15.68 9.05
CA PHE A 490 26.80 -14.25 8.80
C PHE A 490 27.10 -13.40 10.05
N LEU A 491 26.54 -13.78 11.21
CA LEU A 491 26.76 -13.07 12.44
C LEU A 491 28.25 -13.11 12.85
N LYS A 492 28.89 -14.28 12.73
CA LYS A 492 30.33 -14.43 13.01
C LYS A 492 31.17 -13.49 12.15
N ASP A 493 30.89 -13.46 10.85
CA ASP A 493 31.65 -12.67 9.90
C ASP A 493 31.50 -11.17 10.16
N ILE A 494 30.27 -10.70 10.41
CA ILE A 494 30.01 -9.30 10.78
C ILE A 494 30.70 -8.94 12.09
N VAL A 495 30.54 -9.74 13.14
CA VAL A 495 31.13 -9.41 14.45
C VAL A 495 32.65 -9.45 14.41
N LYS A 496 33.25 -10.40 13.66
CA LYS A 496 34.70 -10.41 13.43
C LYS A 496 35.17 -9.15 12.73
N GLU A 497 34.46 -8.71 11.70
CA GLU A 497 34.77 -7.47 11.00
C GLU A 497 34.67 -6.25 11.95
N ILE A 498 33.62 -6.21 12.78
CA ILE A 498 33.43 -5.16 13.80
C ILE A 498 34.64 -5.07 14.73
N ASN A 499 35.06 -6.22 15.26
CA ASN A 499 36.17 -6.33 16.20
C ASN A 499 37.52 -6.02 15.55
N GLN A 500 37.75 -6.45 14.29
CA GLN A 500 39.02 -6.26 13.58
C GLN A 500 39.24 -4.80 13.17
N LYS A 501 38.19 -4.11 12.74
CA LYS A 501 38.28 -2.72 12.26
C LYS A 501 37.97 -1.67 13.33
N HIS A 502 37.64 -2.09 14.55
CA HIS A 502 37.34 -1.20 15.68
C HIS A 502 36.23 -0.18 15.35
N TYR A 503 35.06 -0.66 14.94
CA TYR A 503 33.90 0.22 14.72
C TYR A 503 33.28 0.67 16.05
N GLU A 504 33.92 1.64 16.71
CA GLU A 504 33.60 2.11 18.07
C GLU A 504 32.17 2.65 18.22
N TYR A 505 31.55 3.13 17.15
CA TYR A 505 30.22 3.74 17.20
C TYR A 505 29.09 2.73 17.05
N LEU A 506 29.33 1.63 16.32
CA LEU A 506 28.29 0.64 16.06
C LEU A 506 28.07 -0.18 17.32
N HIS A 507 26.91 -0.03 17.93
CA HIS A 507 26.55 -0.74 19.17
C HIS A 507 25.21 -1.48 19.06
N LEU A 508 24.53 -1.38 17.92
CA LEU A 508 23.24 -2.04 17.69
C LEU A 508 23.14 -2.59 16.26
N LEU A 509 23.00 -3.92 16.16
CA LEU A 509 22.74 -4.66 14.94
C LEU A 509 21.33 -5.24 14.98
N CYS A 510 20.54 -5.01 13.92
CA CYS A 510 19.24 -5.62 13.72
C CYS A 510 19.28 -6.53 12.49
N ILE A 511 18.85 -7.77 12.66
CA ILE A 511 18.79 -8.76 11.59
C ILE A 511 17.34 -9.17 11.40
N PHE A 512 16.76 -8.87 10.24
CA PHE A 512 15.41 -9.29 9.89
C PHE A 512 15.45 -10.64 9.19
N ILE A 513 14.73 -11.61 9.75
CA ILE A 513 14.61 -12.98 9.25
C ILE A 513 13.16 -13.44 9.43
N LYS A 514 12.47 -13.73 8.32
CA LYS A 514 11.05 -14.16 8.32
C LYS A 514 10.81 -15.44 9.13
N THR A 515 11.82 -16.29 9.24
CA THR A 515 11.77 -17.57 9.96
C THR A 515 12.37 -17.50 11.36
N ALA A 516 12.66 -16.30 11.90
CA ALA A 516 13.26 -16.17 13.22
C ALA A 516 12.33 -16.68 14.33
N ASP A 517 12.83 -17.64 15.11
CA ASP A 517 12.18 -18.18 16.29
C ASP A 517 13.10 -18.09 17.53
N ASP A 518 12.57 -18.47 18.69
CA ASP A 518 13.32 -18.39 19.94
C ASP A 518 14.44 -19.45 20.01
N GLN A 519 14.37 -20.52 19.21
CA GLN A 519 15.43 -21.51 19.12
C GLN A 519 16.65 -20.93 18.40
N MET A 520 16.43 -20.19 17.32
CA MET A 520 17.48 -19.47 16.58
C MET A 520 18.19 -18.45 17.49
N ILE A 521 17.44 -17.71 18.31
CA ILE A 521 18.05 -16.79 19.30
C ILE A 521 18.96 -17.52 20.27
N LYS A 522 18.53 -18.66 20.82
CA LYS A 522 19.35 -19.48 21.72
C LYS A 522 20.64 -19.94 21.03
N GLN A 523 20.54 -20.39 19.78
CA GLN A 523 21.70 -20.83 18.99
C GLN A 523 22.67 -19.68 18.69
N LEU A 524 22.18 -18.50 18.32
CA LEU A 524 23.01 -17.33 18.11
C LEU A 524 23.67 -16.89 19.42
N ASN A 525 22.92 -16.85 20.52
CA ASN A 525 23.46 -16.53 21.83
C ASN A 525 24.58 -17.49 22.25
N GLN A 526 24.37 -18.80 22.04
CA GLN A 526 25.37 -19.83 22.33
C GLN A 526 26.62 -19.63 21.45
N THR A 527 26.43 -19.29 20.17
CA THR A 527 27.52 -19.03 19.23
C THR A 527 28.38 -17.84 19.65
N ILE A 528 27.74 -16.72 20.06
CA ILE A 528 28.45 -15.53 20.53
C ILE A 528 29.26 -15.85 21.80
N TYR A 529 28.66 -16.62 22.72
CA TYR A 529 29.30 -17.02 23.97
C TYR A 529 30.49 -17.97 23.75
N ASP A 530 30.29 -19.06 23.01
CA ASP A 530 31.32 -20.10 22.81
C ASP A 530 32.54 -19.58 22.05
N GLU A 531 32.31 -18.73 21.05
CA GLU A 531 33.38 -18.12 20.25
C GLU A 531 33.89 -16.80 20.81
N LYS A 532 33.35 -16.33 21.95
CA LYS A 532 33.71 -15.07 22.61
C LYS A 532 33.68 -13.88 21.65
N LEU A 533 32.64 -13.79 20.83
CA LEU A 533 32.54 -12.80 19.76
C LEU A 533 32.28 -11.38 20.29
N LEU A 534 31.49 -11.25 21.37
CA LEU A 534 31.17 -9.97 22.01
C LEU A 534 31.23 -10.09 23.53
N LEU A 535 31.57 -8.98 24.19
CA LEU A 535 31.46 -8.81 25.64
C LEU A 535 30.26 -7.88 25.94
N ASP A 536 29.63 -8.05 27.10
CA ASP A 536 28.55 -7.19 27.60
C ASP A 536 27.41 -6.93 26.57
N TYR A 537 26.95 -7.99 25.91
CA TYR A 537 25.90 -7.91 24.89
C TYR A 537 24.53 -8.36 25.41
N THR A 538 23.49 -7.90 24.72
CA THR A 538 22.11 -8.39 24.86
C THR A 538 21.59 -8.80 23.49
N ILE A 539 20.93 -9.95 23.42
CA ILE A 539 20.25 -10.44 22.23
C ILE A 539 18.77 -10.69 22.55
N HIS A 540 17.87 -10.17 21.74
CA HIS A 540 16.44 -10.43 21.88
C HIS A 540 15.73 -10.40 20.52
N ARG A 541 14.55 -11.01 20.48
CA ARG A 541 13.68 -11.04 19.30
C ARG A 541 12.45 -10.18 19.52
N GLN A 542 12.07 -9.41 18.51
CA GLN A 542 10.77 -8.76 18.43
C GLN A 542 10.18 -9.04 17.04
N SER A 543 9.14 -9.87 17.01
CA SER A 543 8.56 -10.40 15.76
C SER A 543 9.62 -11.12 14.92
N TYR A 544 9.95 -10.60 13.73
CA TYR A 544 10.94 -11.16 12.80
C TYR A 544 12.32 -10.49 12.91
N ASN A 545 12.48 -9.53 13.82
CA ASN A 545 13.73 -8.81 14.03
C ASN A 545 14.50 -9.41 15.20
N ILE A 546 15.79 -9.68 14.98
CA ILE A 546 16.75 -10.06 15.99
C ILE A 546 17.62 -8.85 16.29
N TYR A 547 17.56 -8.35 17.52
CA TYR A 547 18.37 -7.22 17.97
C TYR A 547 19.54 -7.72 18.79
N LEU A 548 20.75 -7.36 18.36
CA LEU A 548 21.99 -7.57 19.07
C LEU A 548 22.57 -6.22 19.46
N LYS A 549 22.67 -5.96 20.76
CA LYS A 549 23.19 -4.70 21.32
C LYS A 549 24.41 -4.98 22.18
N TRP A 550 25.46 -4.19 22.07
CA TRP A 550 26.66 -4.26 22.91
C TRP A 550 27.09 -2.85 23.36
N LYS A 551 28.15 -2.76 24.15
CA LYS A 551 28.70 -1.51 24.67
C LYS A 551 29.92 -1.06 23.90
#